data_AF-A0A1F8J1E7-F1
#
_entry.id   AF-A0A1F8J1E7-F1
#
_cell.length_a   1.000
_cell.length_b   1.000
_cell.length_c   1.000
_cell.angle_alpha   90.00
_cell.angle_beta   90.00
_cell.angle_gamma   90.00
#
_symmetry.space_group_name_H-M   'P 1'
#
loop_
_entity.id
_entity.type
_entity.pdbx_description
1 polymer ?
#
loop_
_entity_poly.entity_id
_entity_poly.type
_entity_poly.pdbx_seq_one_letter_code
_entity_poly.pdbx_strand_id
1 'polypeptide(L)' 'MSLMDTMGKLEQVLGRIAGDLIKVRKGNKSAAQRVRVGTLSLEKIGKQFRKESVSAEKIGRSRKPKKKRKRLV' A
#
# COMPACT_ATOMS: atom_id res chain seq x y z
N MET A 1 -2.52 4.34 -9.50
CA MET A 1 -1.17 4.85 -9.20
C MET A 1 -0.19 3.76 -9.61
N SER A 2 1.12 3.98 -9.57
CA SER A 2 2.01 2.81 -9.59
C SER A 2 1.92 2.11 -8.22
N LEU A 3 2.19 0.81 -8.18
CA LEU A 3 2.20 0.05 -6.91
C LEU A 3 3.16 0.69 -5.90
N MET A 4 4.32 1.17 -6.36
CA MET A 4 5.32 1.84 -5.53
C MET A 4 4.81 3.15 -4.92
N ASP A 5 4.11 3.97 -5.70
CA ASP A 5 3.50 5.20 -5.17
C ASP A 5 2.46 4.89 -4.08
N THR A 6 1.67 3.83 -4.30
CA THR A 6 0.65 3.39 -3.35
C THR A 6 1.28 2.85 -2.07
N MET A 7 2.41 2.12 -2.16
CA MET A 7 3.17 1.66 -1.00
C MET A 7 3.67 2.84 -0.16
N GLY A 8 4.30 3.85 -0.78
CA GLY A 8 4.77 5.03 -0.06
C GLY A 8 3.63 5.81 0.61
N LYS A 9 2.46 5.92 -0.04
CA LYS A 9 1.26 6.51 0.57
C LYS A 9 0.72 5.69 1.74
N LEU A 10 0.75 4.36 1.65
CA LEU A 10 0.31 3.47 2.72
C LEU A 10 1.20 3.64 3.96
N GLU A 11 2.53 3.65 3.78
CA GLU A 11 3.51 3.88 4.84
C GLU A 11 3.30 5.24 5.51
N GLN A 12 3.12 6.31 4.72
CA GLN A 12 2.89 7.65 5.25
C GLN A 12 1.62 7.73 6.10
N VAL A 13 0.52 7.12 5.65
CA VAL A 13 -0.75 7.12 6.38
C VAL A 13 -0.65 6.29 7.66
N LEU A 14 -0.03 5.11 7.61
CA LEU A 14 0.20 4.28 8.78
C LEU A 14 1.04 5.01 9.84
N GLY A 15 2.15 5.64 9.42
CA GLY A 15 3.02 6.42 10.31
C GLY A 15 2.28 7.59 10.97
N ARG A 16 1.46 8.34 10.21
CA ARG A 16 0.64 9.43 10.75
C ARG A 16 -0.38 8.95 11.77
N ILE A 17 -1.12 7.88 11.46
CA ILE A 17 -2.11 7.30 12.38
C ILE A 17 -1.44 6.81 13.66
N ALA A 18 -0.34 6.07 13.55
CA ALA A 18 0.41 5.57 14.69
C ALA A 18 0.90 6.72 15.59
N GLY A 19 1.46 7.79 15.00
CA GLY A 19 1.91 8.96 15.75
C GLY A 19 0.77 9.72 16.44
N ASP A 20 -0.38 9.88 15.79
CA ASP A 20 -1.53 10.55 16.41
C ASP A 20 -2.20 9.69 17.49
N LEU A 21 -2.21 8.35 17.38
CA LEU A 21 -2.70 7.46 18.43
C LEU A 21 -1.98 7.66 19.77
N ILE A 22 -0.67 7.96 19.75
CA ILE A 22 0.09 8.29 20.98
C ILE A 22 -0.48 9.55 21.63
N LYS A 23 -0.85 10.56 20.83
CA LYS A 23 -1.42 11.82 21.33
C LYS A 23 -2.86 11.63 21.82
N VAL A 24 -3.62 10.74 21.19
CA VAL A 24 -4.99 10.37 21.63
C VAL A 24 -4.96 9.79 23.03
N ARG A 25 -4.00 8.88 23.32
CA ARG A 25 -3.82 8.31 24.67
C ARG A 25 -3.54 9.37 25.74
N LYS A 26 -3.01 10.53 25.35
CA LYS A 26 -2.79 11.70 26.22
C LYS A 26 -4.00 12.66 26.29
N GLY A 27 -5.15 12.28 25.74
CA GLY A 27 -6.38 13.09 25.78
C GLY A 27 -6.54 14.12 24.66
N ASN A 28 -5.68 14.10 23.63
CA ASN A 28 -5.76 15.07 22.54
C ASN A 28 -6.94 14.77 21.58
N LYS A 29 -8.04 15.54 21.71
CA LYS A 29 -9.26 15.39 20.90
C LYS A 29 -9.05 15.64 19.40
N SER A 30 -8.20 16.60 19.03
CA SER A 30 -7.90 16.90 17.63
C SER A 30 -7.11 15.77 16.97
N ALA A 31 -6.19 15.13 17.71
CA ALA A 31 -5.51 13.93 17.25
C ALA A 31 -6.50 12.77 17.06
N ALA A 32 -7.51 12.63 17.92
CA ALA A 32 -8.54 11.60 17.76
C ALA A 32 -9.33 11.80 16.47
N GLN A 33 -9.66 13.04 16.12
CA GLN A 33 -10.31 13.33 14.85
C GLN A 33 -9.41 12.99 13.64
N ARG A 34 -8.12 13.33 13.71
CA ARG A 34 -7.16 12.98 12.65
C ARG A 34 -6.99 11.47 12.49
N VAL A 35 -6.99 10.70 13.59
CA VAL A 35 -6.98 9.23 13.52
C VAL A 35 -8.21 8.72 12.76
N ARG A 36 -9.42 9.25 13.04
CA ARG A 36 -10.64 8.84 12.31
C ARG A 36 -10.57 9.15 10.81
N VAL A 37 -10.09 10.34 10.43
CA VAL A 37 -9.91 10.69 9.01
C VAL A 37 -8.81 9.83 8.36
N GLY A 38 -7.75 9.54 9.13
CA GLY A 38 -6.66 8.67 8.73
C GLY A 38 -7.13 7.26 8.41
N THR A 39 -7.99 6.66 9.25
CA THR A 39 -8.48 5.28 9.01
C THR A 39 -9.34 5.19 7.75
N LEU A 40 -10.17 6.21 7.45
CA LEU A 40 -10.90 6.29 6.18
C LEU A 40 -9.96 6.39 4.97
N SER A 41 -8.86 7.13 5.12
CA SER A 41 -7.84 7.25 4.06
C SER A 41 -7.07 5.95 3.88
N LEU A 42 -6.73 5.27 4.97
CA LEU A 42 -6.08 3.96 4.98
C LEU A 42 -6.92 2.91 4.26
N GLU A 43 -8.24 2.89 4.49
CA GLU A 43 -9.14 1.96 3.81
C GLU A 43 -9.09 2.14 2.27
N LYS A 44 -9.18 3.39 1.80
CA LYS A 44 -9.15 3.71 0.37
C LYS A 44 -7.81 3.30 -0.27
N ILE A 45 -6.70 3.65 0.36
CA ILE A 45 -5.36 3.31 -0.14
C ILE A 45 -5.13 1.80 -0.06
N GLY A 46 -5.58 1.14 1.00
CA GLY A 46 -5.48 -0.32 1.15
C GLY A 46 -6.25 -1.09 0.08
N LYS A 47 -7.45 -0.63 -0.29
CA LYS A 47 -8.22 -1.20 -1.42
C LYS A 47 -7.45 -1.04 -2.74
N GLN A 48 -6.86 0.14 -2.97
CA GLN A 48 -6.06 0.40 -4.16
C GLN A 48 -4.81 -0.48 -4.22
N PHE A 49 -4.07 -0.57 -3.10
CA PHE A 49 -2.89 -1.43 -2.95
C PHE A 49 -3.22 -2.88 -3.27
N ARG A 50 -4.32 -3.42 -2.70
CA ARG A 50 -4.75 -4.81 -2.97
C ARG A 50 -4.97 -5.05 -4.46
N LYS A 51 -5.66 -4.12 -5.15
CA LYS A 51 -5.90 -4.23 -6.60
C LYS A 51 -4.59 -4.24 -7.39
N GLU A 52 -3.71 -3.28 -7.11
CA GLU A 52 -2.42 -3.12 -7.80
C GLU A 52 -1.47 -4.30 -7.53
N SER A 53 -1.40 -4.79 -6.29
CA SER A 53 -0.59 -5.95 -5.89
C SER A 53 -1.02 -7.22 -6.62
N VAL A 54 -2.32 -7.52 -6.65
CA VAL A 54 -2.84 -8.69 -7.37
C VAL A 54 -2.61 -8.57 -8.87
N SER A 55 -2.78 -7.38 -9.45
CA SER A 55 -2.47 -7.13 -10.86
C SER A 55 -0.99 -7.34 -11.16
N ALA A 56 -0.08 -6.86 -10.31
CA ALA A 56 1.35 -7.04 -10.46
C ALA A 56 1.76 -8.52 -10.42
N GLU A 57 1.19 -9.32 -9.51
CA GLU A 57 1.42 -10.77 -9.46
C GLU A 57 0.92 -11.49 -10.71
N LYS A 58 -0.27 -11.12 -11.21
CA LYS A 58 -0.85 -11.72 -12.44
C LYS A 58 0.01 -11.43 -13.67
N ILE A 59 0.53 -10.21 -13.80
CA ILE A 59 1.44 -9.81 -14.88
C ILE A 59 2.80 -10.50 -14.73
N GLY A 60 3.30 -10.68 -13.50
CA GLY A 60 4.53 -11.42 -13.23
C GLY A 60 4.44 -12.90 -13.57
N ARG A 61 3.28 -13.54 -13.34
CA ARG A 61 3.03 -14.95 -13.71
C ARG A 61 2.95 -15.18 -15.22
N SER A 62 2.42 -14.23 -15.99
CA SER A 62 2.27 -14.37 -17.45
C SER A 62 3.54 -14.09 -18.25
N ARG A 63 4.58 -13.50 -17.62
CA ARG A 63 5.84 -13.11 -18.27
C ARG A 63 7.01 -14.06 -18.01
N LYS A 64 6.82 -15.33 -17.66
CA LYS A 64 7.94 -16.29 -17.69
C LYS A 64 8.48 -16.37 -19.13
N PRO A 65 9.70 -15.89 -19.42
CA PRO A 65 10.24 -15.98 -20.76
C PRO A 65 10.50 -17.45 -21.05
N LYS A 66 9.87 -18.00 -22.11
CA LYS A 66 10.26 -19.30 -22.66
C LYS A 66 11.73 -19.19 -23.03
N LYS A 67 12.61 -19.83 -22.24
CA LYS A 67 14.05 -19.97 -22.52
C LYS A 67 14.15 -20.46 -23.97
N LYS A 68 14.56 -19.60 -24.92
CA LYS A 68 14.82 -20.02 -26.29
C LYS A 68 15.96 -21.03 -26.23
N ARG A 69 15.62 -22.32 -26.37
CA ARG A 69 16.60 -23.40 -26.47
C ARG A 69 17.40 -23.12 -27.75
N LYS A 70 18.65 -22.66 -27.61
CA LYS A 70 19.56 -22.55 -28.75
C LYS A 70 19.66 -23.95 -29.37
N ARG A 71 19.19 -24.14 -30.61
CA ARG A 71 19.56 -25.31 -31.40
C ARG A 71 21.04 -25.13 -31.71
N LEU A 72 21.87 -26.02 -31.17
CA LEU A 72 23.21 -26.24 -31.70
C LEU A 72 23.01 -26.83 -33.10
N VAL A 73 23.59 -26.19 -34.11
CA VAL A 73 23.77 -26.71 -35.47
C VAL A 73 25.18 -27.28 -35.52
#